data_AF-A0A4R1BFB4-F1
#
_entry.id   AF-A0A4R1BFB4-F1
#
_cell.length_a   1.000
_cell.length_b   1.000
_cell.length_c   1.000
_cell.angle_alpha   90.00
_cell.angle_beta   90.00
_cell.angle_gamma   90.00
#
_symmetry.space_group_name_H-M   'P 1'
#
loop_
_entity.id
_entity.type
_entity.pdbx_description
1 polymer ?
#
loop_
_entity_poly.entity_id
_entity_poly.type
_entity_poly.pdbx_seq_one_letter_code
_entity_poly.pdbx_strand_id
1 'polypeptide(L)' 'MDLEKLSRLNLDTLRTQHALAAARLKTALLDGTSWEELRDIRRDLTELEIALHRKLGGGPATDPSGHPKREG' A
#
# COMPACT_ATOMS: atom_id res chain seq x y z
N MET A 1 -5.22 3.27 6.42
CA MET A 1 -4.15 4.18 6.85
C MET A 1 -4.40 5.51 6.12
N ASP A 2 -3.43 6.42 6.01
CA ASP A 2 -3.58 7.64 5.19
C ASP A 2 -2.38 7.75 4.25
N LEU A 3 -2.66 7.70 2.94
CA LEU A 3 -1.65 7.67 1.90
C LEU A 3 -0.79 8.95 1.89
N GLU A 4 -1.35 10.11 2.25
CA GLU A 4 -0.58 11.35 2.36
C GLU A 4 0.46 11.25 3.47
N LYS A 5 0.10 10.65 4.60
CA LYS A 5 1.03 10.42 5.71
C LYS A 5 2.10 9.41 5.33
N LEU A 6 1.71 8.31 4.66
CA LEU A 6 2.65 7.28 4.20
C LEU A 6 3.68 7.84 3.20
N SER A 7 3.28 8.77 2.33
CA SER A 7 4.19 9.38 1.35
C SER A 7 5.39 10.12 1.98
N ARG A 8 5.20 10.63 3.20
CA ARG A 8 6.22 11.36 3.98
C ARG A 8 7.20 10.44 4.69
N LEU A 9 6.87 9.15 4.84
CA LEU A 9 7.75 8.17 5.46
C LEU A 9 8.94 7.86 4.55
N ASN A 10 10.06 7.47 5.16
CA ASN A 10 11.22 6.97 4.42
C ASN A 10 10.97 5.54 3.91
N LEU A 11 11.77 5.10 2.93
CA LEU A 11 11.59 3.80 2.28
C LEU A 11 11.71 2.62 3.26
N ASP A 12 12.65 2.69 4.20
CA ASP A 12 12.88 1.63 5.18
C ASP A 12 11.69 1.45 6.14
N THR A 13 11.13 2.56 6.60
CA THR A 13 9.92 2.57 7.44
C THR A 13 8.72 2.01 6.67
N LEU A 14 8.55 2.39 5.41
CA LEU A 14 7.49 1.84 4.56
C LEU A 14 7.63 0.32 4.37
N ARG A 15 8.85 -0.17 4.12
CA ARG A 15 9.13 -1.62 4.00
C ARG A 15 8.84 -2.37 5.29
N THR A 16 9.25 -1.81 6.42
CA THR A 16 9.00 -2.39 7.75
C THR A 16 7.50 -2.48 8.03
N GLN A 17 6.76 -1.39 7.80
CA GLN A 17 5.31 -1.38 8.00
C GLN A 17 4.59 -2.34 7.06
N HIS A 18 5.01 -2.42 5.80
CA HIS A 18 4.49 -3.38 4.83
C HIS A 18 4.71 -4.83 5.30
N ALA A 19 5.93 -5.17 5.74
CA ALA A 19 6.24 -6.52 6.24
C ALA A 19 5.38 -6.88 7.46
N LEU A 20 5.17 -5.93 8.39
CA LEU A 20 4.30 -6.12 9.55
C LEU A 20 2.83 -6.31 9.15
N ALA A 21 2.32 -5.50 8.22
CA ALA A 21 0.95 -5.62 7.72
C ALA A 21 0.73 -6.96 6.98
N ALA A 22 1.70 -7.41 6.18
CA ALA A 22 1.66 -8.70 5.51
C ALA A 22 1.67 -9.88 6.50
N ALA A 23 2.51 -9.81 7.53
CA ALA A 23 2.52 -10.81 8.60
C ALA A 23 1.18 -10.84 9.35
N ARG A 24 0.63 -9.67 9.67
CA ARG A 24 -0.69 -9.55 10.33
C ARG A 24 -1.81 -10.12 9.47
N LEU A 25 -1.80 -9.86 8.17
CA LEU A 25 -2.78 -10.43 7.24
C LEU A 25 -2.69 -11.96 7.21
N LYS A 26 -1.47 -12.50 7.15
CA LYS A 26 -1.25 -13.95 7.17
C LYS A 26 -1.80 -14.57 8.46
N THR A 27 -1.50 -14.00 9.61
CA THR A 27 -2.03 -14.46 10.90
C THR A 27 -3.55 -14.39 10.93
N ALA A 28 -4.15 -13.26 10.54
CA ALA A 28 -5.60 -13.08 10.55
C ALA A 28 -6.34 -14.09 9.66
N LEU A 29 -5.76 -14.45 8.50
CA LEU A 29 -6.30 -15.48 7.62
C LEU A 29 -6.27 -16.88 8.25
N LEU A 30 -5.21 -17.19 9.02
CA LEU A 30 -5.05 -18.48 9.69
C LEU A 30 -5.92 -18.61 10.95
N ASP A 31 -6.11 -17.51 11.67
CA ASP A 31 -6.86 -17.47 12.93
C ASP A 31 -8.39 -17.42 12.69
N GLY A 32 -8.83 -17.37 11.43
CA GLY A 32 -10.26 -17.26 11.10
C GLY A 32 -10.86 -15.93 11.56
N THR A 33 -10.07 -14.85 11.51
CA THR A 33 -10.49 -13.50 11.89
C THR A 33 -11.69 -13.03 11.05
N SER A 34 -12.52 -12.14 11.60
CA SER A 34 -13.70 -11.61 10.91
C SER A 34 -13.35 -10.99 9.55
N TRP A 35 -14.32 -10.98 8.64
CA TRP A 35 -14.14 -10.39 7.33
C TRP A 35 -13.87 -8.88 7.42
N GLU A 36 -14.52 -8.19 8.35
CA GLU A 36 -14.39 -6.75 8.58
C GLU A 36 -12.96 -6.38 8.94
N GLU A 37 -12.35 -7.12 9.87
CA GLU A 37 -10.96 -6.94 10.27
C GLU A 37 -9.98 -7.33 9.16
N LEU A 38 -10.23 -8.44 8.46
CA LEU A 38 -9.42 -8.83 7.28
C LEU A 38 -9.45 -7.76 6.20
N ARG A 39 -10.62 -7.16 5.93
CA ARG A 39 -10.80 -6.08 4.96
C ARG A 39 -9.98 -4.85 5.36
N ASP A 40 -9.99 -4.47 6.63
CA ASP A 40 -9.23 -3.32 7.12
C ASP A 40 -7.71 -3.56 7.01
N ILE A 41 -7.23 -4.76 7.39
CA ILE A 41 -5.82 -5.13 7.23
C ILE A 41 -5.41 -5.12 5.75
N ARG A 42 -6.26 -5.64 4.86
CA ARG A 42 -6.01 -5.62 3.41
C ARG A 42 -5.94 -4.20 2.86
N ARG A 43 -6.85 -3.31 3.28
CA ARG A 43 -6.83 -1.89 2.88
C ARG A 43 -5.50 -1.24 3.29
N ASP A 44 -5.07 -1.43 4.53
CA ASP A 44 -3.82 -0.87 5.02
C ASP A 44 -2.60 -1.40 4.24
N LEU A 45 -2.58 -2.70 3.91
CA LEU A 45 -1.53 -3.30 3.09
C LEU A 45 -1.49 -2.70 1.68
N THR A 46 -2.65 -2.54 1.02
CA THR A 46 -2.73 -1.91 -0.30
C THR A 46 -2.23 -0.46 -0.29
N GLU A 47 -2.57 0.32 0.74
CA GLU A 47 -2.07 1.70 0.85
C GLU A 47 -0.53 1.74 1.02
N LEU A 48 0.04 0.80 1.78
CA LEU A 48 1.49 0.66 1.92
C LEU A 48 2.17 0.25 0.60
N GLU A 49 1.57 -0.67 -0.16
CA GLU A 49 2.05 -1.07 -1.49
C GLU A 49 2.04 0.11 -2.47
N ILE A 50 0.97 0.90 -2.49
CA ILE A 50 0.88 2.11 -3.32
C ILE A 50 1.96 3.12 -2.92
N ALA A 51 2.16 3.35 -1.62
CA ALA A 51 3.18 4.26 -1.12
C ALA A 51 4.60 3.78 -1.51
N LEU A 52 4.88 2.48 -1.36
CA LEU A 52 6.14 1.86 -1.75
C LEU A 52 6.40 1.98 -3.25
N HIS A 53 5.41 1.67 -4.08
CA HIS A 53 5.51 1.78 -5.54
C HIS A 53 5.88 3.21 -5.96
N ARG A 54 5.17 4.20 -5.41
CA ARG A 54 5.46 5.64 -5.63
C ARG A 54 6.86 6.03 -5.18
N LYS A 55 7.30 5.54 -4.02
CA LYS A 55 8.63 5.87 -3.46
C LYS A 55 9.77 5.27 -4.28
N LEU A 56 9.55 4.10 -4.88
CA LEU A 56 10.54 3.40 -5.70
C LEU A 56 10.64 3.94 -7.13
N GLY A 57 9.98 5.06 -7.44
CA GLY A 57 9.98 5.66 -8.77
C GLY A 57 8.94 5.06 -9.72
N GLY A 58 8.07 4.17 -9.23
CA GLY A 58 6.80 3.85 -9.88
C GLY A 58 5.89 5.05 -9.71
N GLY A 59 6.04 6.08 -10.57
CA GLY A 59 5.13 7.22 -10.62
C GLY A 59 3.66 6.77 -10.66
N PRO A 60 2.69 7.66 -10.38
CA PRO A 60 1.28 7.30 -10.54
C PRO A 60 1.14 6.65 -11.90
N ALA A 61 0.68 5.39 -11.92
CA ALA A 61 0.66 4.55 -13.10
C ALA A 61 0.29 5.42 -14.30
N THR A 62 1.24 5.60 -15.22
CA THR A 62 0.87 6.00 -16.57
C THR A 62 -0.31 5.11 -16.94
N ASP A 63 -1.40 5.71 -17.41
CA ASP A 63 -2.50 5.00 -18.04
C ASP A 63 -1.91 3.83 -18.85
N PRO A 64 -2.51 2.61 -18.88
CA PRO A 64 -2.01 1.51 -19.70
C PRO A 64 -1.76 1.89 -21.18
N SER A 65 -2.27 3.05 -21.62
CA SER A 65 -2.02 3.69 -22.91
C SER A 65 -0.72 4.51 -23.03
N GLY A 66 0.10 4.65 -21.98
CA GLY A 66 1.43 5.30 -22.04
C GLY A 66 1.45 6.80 -22.37
N HIS A 67 0.31 7.49 -22.33
CA HIS A 67 0.27 8.92 -22.67
C HIS A 67 0.53 9.81 -21.44
N PRO A 68 1.43 10.81 -21.53
CA PRO A 68 1.53 11.84 -20.50
C PRO A 68 0.21 12.62 -20.45
N LYS A 69 -0.32 12.79 -19.24
CA LYS A 69 -1.51 13.59 -18.96
C LYS A 69 -1.26 15.01 -19.49
N ARG A 70 -1.84 15.35 -20.64
CA ARG A 70 -1.77 16.72 -21.17
C ARG A 70 -2.58 17.59 -20.22
N GLU A 71 -1.91 18.50 -19.54
CA GLU A 71 -2.55 19.62 -18.87
C GLU A 71 -3.17 20.51 -19.95
N GLY A 72 -4.48 20.73 -19.84
CA GLY A 72 -5.28 21.61 -20.68
C GLY A 72 -6.41 22.18 -19.85
#